data_AF-A0A2M8Q7M1-F1
#
_entry.id   AF-A0A2M8Q7M1-F1
#
_cell.length_a   1.000
_cell.length_b   1.000
_cell.length_c   1.000
_cell.angle_alpha   90.00
_cell.angle_beta   90.00
_cell.angle_gamma   90.00
#
_symmetry.space_group_name_H-M   'P 1'
#
loop_
_entity.id
_entity.type
_entity.pdbx_description
1 polymer ?
#
loop_
_entity_poly.entity_id
_entity_poly.type
_entity_poly.pdbx_seq_one_letter_code
_entity_poly.pdbx_strand_id
1 'polypeptide(L)'
;LLRRFARNRADAPAVAGQAADDLDRFIDRVPRTTTLNALMGVEGSATARYFAGVRALIGAEWRFEARIRRPPPDRVNALLSFGYTLLVHKMLGAVEAAGFDPYLGYLHHIDYGRPSLALDLIEEFRPILVDSLVIRCCNDGRIAFDDFTETPDGDYPV
;
A
#
# COMPACT_ATOMS: atom_id res chain seq x y z
N LEU A 1 -3.48 6.45 9.10
CA LEU A 1 -3.79 7.18 7.85
C LEU A 1 -5.29 7.40 7.63
N LEU A 2 -6.10 6.34 7.59
CA LEU A 2 -7.53 6.40 7.24
C LEU A 2 -8.32 7.40 8.10
N ARG A 3 -8.18 7.32 9.42
CA ARG A 3 -8.77 8.28 10.38
C ARG A 3 -8.41 9.75 10.09
N ARG A 4 -7.18 10.01 9.62
CA ARG A 4 -6.73 11.38 9.30
C ARG A 4 -7.48 11.93 8.09
N PHE A 5 -7.53 11.18 7.00
CA PHE A 5 -8.23 11.60 5.79
C PHE A 5 -9.75 11.64 5.98
N ALA A 6 -10.31 10.72 6.79
CA ALA A 6 -11.73 10.71 7.10
C ALA A 6 -12.17 11.95 7.91
N ARG A 7 -11.33 12.48 8.81
CA ARG A 7 -11.68 13.68 9.58
C ARG A 7 -11.55 14.98 8.78
N ASN A 8 -10.64 15.02 7.81
CA ASN A 8 -10.31 16.24 7.09
C ASN A 8 -11.19 16.49 5.84
N ARG A 9 -12.18 15.62 5.57
CA ARG A 9 -13.13 15.74 4.46
C ARG A 9 -14.55 15.78 5.02
N ALA A 10 -15.29 16.84 4.73
CA ALA A 10 -16.67 17.01 5.19
C ALA A 10 -17.61 15.91 4.63
N ASP A 11 -17.22 15.32 3.50
CA ASP A 11 -17.90 14.28 2.74
C ASP A 11 -17.23 12.90 2.90
N ALA A 12 -16.31 12.73 3.87
CA ALA A 12 -15.59 11.47 4.03
C ALA A 12 -16.56 10.29 4.23
N PRO A 13 -16.46 9.22 3.42
CA PRO A 13 -17.31 8.07 3.62
C PRO A 13 -17.02 7.39 4.96
N ALA A 14 -18.08 7.02 5.68
CA ALA A 14 -17.99 6.26 6.93
C ALA A 14 -17.14 4.97 6.81
N VAL A 15 -17.07 4.42 5.59
CA VAL A 15 -16.28 3.23 5.23
C VAL A 15 -14.81 3.37 5.63
N ALA A 16 -14.20 4.55 5.48
CA ALA A 16 -12.78 4.76 5.83
C ALA A 16 -12.54 4.74 7.34
N GLY A 17 -13.48 5.30 8.13
CA GLY A 17 -13.45 5.22 9.59
C GLY A 17 -13.64 3.79 10.09
N GLN A 18 -14.68 3.12 9.58
CA GLN A 18 -14.94 1.71 9.90
C GLN A 18 -13.78 0.79 9.51
N ALA A 19 -13.11 1.05 8.38
CA ALA A 19 -11.91 0.31 8.00
C ALA A 19 -10.80 0.45 9.03
N ALA A 20 -10.61 1.65 9.58
CA ALA A 20 -9.62 1.85 10.65
C ALA A 20 -9.99 1.09 11.93
N ASP A 21 -11.27 1.09 12.30
CA ASP A 21 -11.73 0.36 13.49
C ASP A 21 -11.62 -1.17 13.32
N ASP A 22 -11.87 -1.67 12.10
CA ASP A 22 -11.65 -3.08 11.78
C ASP A 22 -10.16 -3.46 11.80
N LEU A 23 -9.26 -2.54 11.43
CA LEU A 23 -7.82 -2.75 11.57
C LEU A 23 -7.39 -2.90 13.02
N ASP A 24 -7.94 -2.11 13.95
CA ASP A 24 -7.67 -2.29 15.38
C ASP A 24 -8.09 -3.69 15.85
N ARG A 25 -9.23 -4.21 15.36
CA ARG A 25 -9.67 -5.59 15.66
C ARG A 25 -8.74 -6.65 15.06
N PHE A 26 -8.14 -6.40 13.90
CA PHE A 26 -7.13 -7.29 13.34
C PHE A 26 -5.84 -7.29 14.16
N ILE A 27 -5.41 -6.11 14.64
CA ILE A 27 -4.25 -5.97 15.54
C ILE A 27 -4.47 -6.76 16.83
N ASP A 28 -5.65 -6.69 17.44
CA ASP A 28 -5.99 -7.45 18.66
C ASP A 28 -5.90 -8.97 18.48
N ARG A 29 -5.97 -9.47 17.24
CA ARG A 29 -5.84 -10.90 16.93
C ARG A 29 -4.39 -11.36 16.80
N VAL A 30 -3.46 -10.47 16.44
CA VAL A 30 -2.05 -10.80 16.19
C VAL A 30 -1.38 -11.50 17.37
N PRO A 31 -1.54 -11.07 18.64
CA PRO A 31 -0.92 -11.76 19.78
C PRO A 31 -1.41 -13.22 19.97
N ARG A 32 -2.54 -13.58 19.37
CA ARG A 32 -3.16 -14.91 19.48
C ARG A 32 -2.84 -15.82 18.28
N THR A 33 -2.18 -15.31 17.24
CA THR A 33 -1.76 -16.12 16.09
C THR A 33 -0.44 -16.81 16.38
N THR A 34 -0.45 -18.14 16.45
CA THR A 34 0.74 -18.95 16.83
C THR A 34 1.50 -19.54 15.65
N THR A 35 1.04 -19.30 14.42
CA THR A 35 1.71 -19.77 13.20
C THR A 35 1.85 -18.63 12.20
N LEU A 36 2.91 -18.67 11.40
CA LEU A 36 3.15 -17.68 10.35
C LEU A 36 2.00 -17.64 9.34
N ASN A 37 1.47 -18.80 8.93
CA ASN A 37 0.33 -18.87 8.01
C ASN A 37 -0.93 -18.18 8.57
N ALA A 38 -1.22 -18.33 9.87
CA ALA A 38 -2.34 -17.64 10.51
C ALA A 38 -2.11 -16.12 10.55
N LEU A 39 -0.89 -15.69 10.84
CA LEU A 39 -0.50 -14.27 10.82
C LEU A 39 -0.67 -13.66 9.42
N MET A 40 -0.18 -14.34 8.38
CA MET A 40 -0.37 -13.93 6.99
C MET A 40 -1.85 -13.83 6.60
N GLY A 41 -2.71 -14.72 7.13
CA GLY A 41 -4.16 -14.65 6.93
C GLY A 41 -4.81 -13.42 7.57
N VAL A 42 -4.35 -13.03 8.76
CA VAL A 42 -4.77 -11.77 9.41
C VAL A 42 -4.31 -10.57 8.60
N GLU A 43 -3.05 -10.55 8.16
CA GLU A 43 -2.48 -9.49 7.33
C GLU A 43 -3.23 -9.33 5.99
N GLY A 44 -3.53 -10.43 5.30
CA GLY A 44 -4.29 -10.38 4.05
C GLY A 44 -5.69 -9.80 4.24
N SER A 45 -6.38 -10.19 5.32
CA SER A 45 -7.70 -9.65 5.68
C SER A 45 -7.63 -8.16 6.03
N ALA A 46 -6.62 -7.77 6.80
CA ALA A 46 -6.35 -6.38 7.17
C ALA A 46 -6.03 -5.53 5.92
N THR A 47 -5.22 -6.05 5.01
CA THR A 47 -4.84 -5.39 3.76
C THR A 47 -6.06 -5.14 2.86
N ALA A 48 -6.90 -6.16 2.66
CA ALA A 48 -8.14 -6.01 1.89
C ALA A 48 -9.05 -4.93 2.51
N ARG A 49 -9.20 -4.96 3.84
CA ARG A 49 -10.03 -3.97 4.55
C ARG A 49 -9.44 -2.56 4.49
N TYR A 50 -8.13 -2.44 4.63
CA TYR A 50 -7.39 -1.19 4.50
C TYR A 50 -7.61 -0.55 3.13
N PHE A 51 -7.42 -1.31 2.05
CA PHE A 51 -7.59 -0.78 0.69
C PHE A 51 -9.05 -0.48 0.35
N ALA A 52 -10.03 -1.17 0.93
CA ALA A 52 -11.44 -0.75 0.86
C ALA A 52 -11.66 0.64 1.50
N GLY A 53 -10.96 0.93 2.61
CA GLY A 53 -10.93 2.27 3.21
C GLY A 53 -10.23 3.30 2.33
N VAL A 54 -9.09 2.96 1.71
CA VAL A 54 -8.37 3.84 0.76
C VAL A 54 -9.22 4.16 -0.46
N ARG A 55 -9.92 3.17 -1.03
CA ARG A 55 -10.86 3.36 -2.15
C ARG A 55 -11.91 4.42 -1.84
N ALA A 56 -12.47 4.39 -0.64
CA ALA A 56 -13.45 5.38 -0.22
C ALA A 56 -12.87 6.81 -0.09
N LEU A 57 -11.54 6.97 -0.10
CA LEU A 57 -10.86 8.27 -0.01
C LEU A 57 -10.37 8.78 -1.37
N ILE A 58 -10.58 8.03 -2.44
CA ILE A 58 -10.19 8.38 -3.81
C ILE A 58 -11.47 8.61 -4.62
N GLY A 59 -11.46 9.62 -5.50
CA GLY A 59 -12.61 9.92 -6.36
C GLY A 59 -13.01 8.74 -7.25
N ALA A 60 -14.31 8.55 -7.45
CA ALA A 60 -14.87 7.42 -8.20
C ALA A 60 -14.39 7.38 -9.67
N GLU A 61 -14.02 8.53 -10.24
CA GLU A 61 -13.45 8.68 -11.57
C GLU A 61 -12.15 7.87 -11.76
N TRP A 62 -11.40 7.61 -10.69
CA TRP A 62 -10.16 6.82 -10.73
C TRP A 62 -10.39 5.32 -10.84
N ARG A 63 -11.64 4.85 -10.64
CA ARG A 63 -12.06 3.44 -10.75
C ARG A 63 -11.21 2.44 -9.97
N PHE A 64 -10.63 2.87 -8.85
CA PHE A 64 -9.83 2.01 -7.99
C PHE A 64 -10.73 1.06 -7.19
N GLU A 65 -10.65 -0.23 -7.46
CA GLU A 65 -11.49 -1.25 -6.79
C GLU A 65 -10.75 -1.97 -5.67
N ALA A 66 -9.52 -2.42 -5.92
CA ALA A 66 -8.70 -3.14 -4.96
C ALA A 66 -7.22 -3.00 -5.30
N ARG A 67 -6.34 -3.32 -4.35
CA ARG A 67 -4.91 -3.38 -4.59
C ARG A 67 -4.56 -4.62 -5.42
N ILE A 68 -4.14 -4.40 -6.66
CA ILE A 68 -3.68 -5.43 -7.60
C ILE A 68 -2.32 -4.98 -8.16
N ARG A 69 -1.27 -5.76 -7.84
CA ARG A 69 0.13 -5.35 -8.12
C ARG A 69 0.61 -5.68 -9.52
N ARG A 70 0.26 -6.86 -10.05
CA ARG A 70 0.90 -7.42 -11.24
C ARG A 70 -0.11 -8.15 -12.13
N PRO A 71 -0.37 -7.62 -13.34
CA PRO A 71 -0.15 -6.24 -13.77
C PRO A 71 -1.08 -5.24 -13.03
N PRO A 72 -0.74 -3.94 -12.94
CA PRO A 72 -1.62 -2.93 -12.35
C PRO A 72 -2.81 -2.65 -13.29
N PRO A 73 -4.06 -2.93 -12.90
CA PRO A 73 -5.22 -2.84 -13.81
C PRO A 73 -5.72 -1.40 -13.99
N ASP A 74 -5.28 -0.48 -13.15
CA ASP A 74 -5.73 0.91 -13.13
C ASP A 74 -4.61 1.85 -12.70
N ARG A 75 -4.84 3.15 -12.91
CA ARG A 75 -3.86 4.23 -12.69
C ARG A 75 -3.47 4.36 -11.22
N VAL A 76 -4.38 4.08 -10.28
CA VAL A 76 -4.08 4.12 -8.84
C VAL A 76 -3.15 2.97 -8.47
N ASN A 77 -3.39 1.78 -8.99
CA ASN A 77 -2.50 0.63 -8.83
C ASN A 77 -1.13 0.84 -9.48
N ALA A 78 -1.06 1.55 -10.60
CA ALA A 78 0.21 1.98 -11.21
C ALA A 78 0.97 2.93 -10.29
N LEU A 79 0.32 4.01 -9.80
CA LEU A 79 0.91 4.98 -8.88
C LEU A 79 1.41 4.33 -7.58
N LEU A 80 0.61 3.46 -6.96
CA LEU A 80 1.00 2.73 -5.75
C LEU A 80 2.20 1.81 -6.01
N SER A 81 2.20 1.08 -7.13
CA SER A 81 3.30 0.16 -7.48
C SER A 81 4.59 0.92 -7.77
N PHE A 82 4.51 2.05 -8.46
CA PHE A 82 5.65 2.94 -8.71
C PHE A 82 6.18 3.52 -7.40
N GLY A 83 5.30 4.10 -6.56
CA GLY A 83 5.67 4.66 -5.27
C GLY A 83 6.32 3.65 -4.33
N TYR A 84 5.78 2.43 -4.24
CA TYR A 84 6.41 1.35 -3.47
C TYR A 84 7.76 0.95 -4.03
N THR A 85 7.93 0.95 -5.36
CA THR A 85 9.24 0.65 -5.97
C THR A 85 10.27 1.69 -5.57
N LEU A 86 9.93 2.98 -5.60
CA LEU A 86 10.82 4.05 -5.14
C LEU A 86 11.13 3.93 -3.63
N LEU A 87 10.12 3.60 -2.82
CA LEU A 87 10.30 3.40 -1.38
C LEU A 87 11.24 2.22 -1.07
N VAL A 88 11.11 1.10 -1.78
CA VAL A 88 12.04 -0.04 -1.66
C VAL A 88 13.47 0.40 -1.96
N HIS A 89 13.71 1.13 -3.06
CA HIS A 89 15.06 1.58 -3.42
C HIS A 89 15.66 2.50 -2.35
N LYS A 90 14.85 3.39 -1.76
CA LYS A 90 15.30 4.25 -0.66
C LYS A 90 15.61 3.45 0.60
N MET A 91 14.77 2.47 0.94
CA MET A 91 14.99 1.62 2.11
C MET A 91 16.21 0.72 1.94
N LEU A 92 16.41 0.16 0.75
CA LEU A 92 17.60 -0.64 0.42
C LEU A 92 18.88 0.16 0.68
N GLY A 93 18.99 1.38 0.14
CA GLY A 93 20.16 2.22 0.38
C GLY A 93 20.33 2.62 1.86
N ALA A 94 19.24 2.80 2.61
CA ALA A 94 19.30 3.09 4.05
C ALA A 94 19.79 1.88 4.87
N VAL A 95 19.32 0.68 4.54
CA VAL A 95 19.73 -0.58 5.16
C VAL A 95 21.22 -0.84 4.91
N GLU A 96 21.67 -0.67 3.66
CA GLU A 96 23.09 -0.81 3.29
C GLU A 96 23.97 0.22 4.00
N ALA A 97 23.54 1.49 4.04
CA ALA A 97 24.28 2.56 4.72
C ALA A 97 24.40 2.34 6.24
N ALA A 98 23.42 1.67 6.86
CA ALA A 98 23.45 1.27 8.25
C ALA A 98 24.31 0.02 8.52
N GLY A 99 24.81 -0.65 7.47
CA GLY A 99 25.66 -1.84 7.57
C GLY A 99 24.90 -3.16 7.76
N PHE A 100 23.59 -3.17 7.52
CA PHE A 100 22.78 -4.39 7.54
C PHE A 100 22.84 -5.12 6.19
N ASP A 101 22.64 -6.45 6.22
CA ASP A 101 22.44 -7.25 5.02
C ASP A 101 20.98 -7.10 4.54
N PRO A 102 20.72 -6.50 3.36
CA PRO A 102 19.36 -6.27 2.87
C PRO A 102 18.57 -7.53 2.55
N TYR A 103 19.23 -8.67 2.36
CA TYR A 103 18.61 -9.92 1.93
C TYR A 103 18.12 -10.78 3.11
N LEU A 104 18.56 -10.47 4.34
CA LEU A 104 18.17 -11.16 5.57
C LEU A 104 16.91 -10.53 6.20
N GLY A 105 15.74 -10.85 5.63
CA GLY A 105 14.43 -10.49 6.19
C GLY A 105 13.96 -11.43 7.30
N TYR A 106 12.98 -10.97 8.07
CA TYR A 106 12.30 -11.68 9.15
C TYR A 106 10.86 -12.04 8.80
N LEU A 107 10.12 -11.13 8.16
CA LEU A 107 8.70 -11.31 7.83
C LEU A 107 8.54 -11.88 6.42
N HIS A 108 9.16 -11.25 5.43
CA HIS A 108 9.17 -11.74 4.06
C HIS A 108 10.13 -12.92 3.90
N HIS A 109 9.69 -13.94 3.16
CA HIS A 109 10.52 -15.11 2.84
C HIS A 109 11.83 -14.69 2.17
N ILE A 110 12.93 -15.32 2.58
CA ILE A 110 14.26 -15.11 2.01
C ILE A 110 14.28 -15.75 0.61
N ASP A 111 14.18 -14.92 -0.42
CA ASP A 111 14.31 -15.31 -1.82
C ASP A 111 15.58 -14.72 -2.41
N TYR A 112 16.28 -15.47 -3.27
CA TYR A 112 17.52 -14.99 -3.89
C TYR A 112 17.28 -13.70 -4.69
N GLY A 113 18.11 -12.68 -4.41
CA GLY A 113 18.02 -11.36 -5.06
C GLY A 113 16.85 -10.48 -4.59
N ARG A 114 16.07 -10.93 -3.61
CA ARG A 114 14.99 -10.13 -3.01
C ARG A 114 15.50 -9.41 -1.76
N PRO A 115 15.46 -8.07 -1.69
CA PRO A 115 15.92 -7.32 -0.52
C PRO A 115 14.88 -7.42 0.62
N SER A 116 14.79 -8.59 1.23
CA SER A 116 13.73 -8.97 2.18
C SER A 116 13.70 -8.08 3.43
N LEU A 117 14.86 -7.68 3.97
CA LEU A 117 14.91 -6.76 5.11
C LEU A 117 14.36 -5.38 4.75
N ALA A 118 14.73 -4.87 3.57
CA ALA A 118 14.17 -3.61 3.08
C ALA A 118 12.64 -3.73 2.92
N LEU A 119 12.15 -4.84 2.37
CA LEU A 119 10.71 -5.08 2.20
C LEU A 119 9.95 -5.16 3.53
N ASP A 120 10.56 -5.74 4.56
CA ASP A 120 9.98 -5.75 5.91
C ASP A 120 9.87 -4.33 6.46
N LEU A 121 10.96 -3.56 6.36
CA LEU A 121 11.03 -2.22 6.93
C LEU A 121 10.09 -1.23 6.23
N ILE A 122 9.83 -1.37 4.92
CA ILE A 122 8.92 -0.44 4.24
C ILE A 122 7.47 -0.55 4.70
N GLU A 123 7.04 -1.66 5.31
CA GLU A 123 5.62 -1.85 5.68
C GLU A 123 5.13 -0.74 6.61
N GLU A 124 5.97 -0.28 7.55
CA GLU A 124 5.68 0.86 8.45
C GLU A 124 5.54 2.19 7.71
N PHE A 125 6.17 2.32 6.55
CA PHE A 125 6.23 3.57 5.79
C PHE A 125 5.24 3.62 4.62
N ARG A 126 4.73 2.48 4.15
CA ARG A 126 3.81 2.43 2.99
C ARG A 126 2.59 3.35 3.17
N PRO A 127 1.83 3.29 4.28
CA PRO A 127 0.70 4.18 4.46
C PRO A 127 1.13 5.65 4.52
N ILE A 128 2.16 5.96 5.31
CA ILE A 128 2.52 7.34 5.63
C ILE A 128 3.12 8.05 4.42
N LEU A 129 4.00 7.39 3.67
CA LEU A 129 4.72 7.97 2.55
C LEU A 129 3.95 7.81 1.24
N VAL A 130 3.72 6.56 0.82
CA VAL A 130 3.24 6.28 -0.54
C VAL A 130 1.73 6.43 -0.63
N ASP A 131 0.97 5.74 0.21
CA ASP A 131 -0.50 5.74 0.08
C ASP A 131 -1.06 7.15 0.32
N SER A 132 -0.51 7.86 1.31
CA SER A 132 -0.91 9.23 1.58
C SER A 132 -0.58 10.18 0.43
N LEU A 133 0.52 9.95 -0.27
CA LEU A 133 0.89 10.72 -1.46
C LEU A 133 -0.06 10.43 -2.61
N VAL A 134 -0.34 9.16 -2.90
CA VAL A 134 -1.25 8.76 -3.99
C VAL A 134 -2.65 9.32 -3.76
N ILE A 135 -3.21 9.18 -2.54
CA ILE A 135 -4.51 9.76 -2.20
C ILE A 135 -4.53 11.27 -2.45
N ARG A 136 -3.45 12.00 -2.11
CA ARG A 136 -3.37 13.44 -2.37
C ARG A 136 -3.24 13.74 -3.86
N CYS A 137 -2.39 13.03 -4.61
CA CYS A 137 -2.23 13.25 -6.04
C CYS A 137 -3.55 13.08 -6.80
N CYS A 138 -4.33 12.05 -6.45
CA CYS A 138 -5.62 11.78 -7.07
C CYS A 138 -6.69 12.83 -6.71
N ASN A 139 -6.68 13.36 -5.49
CA ASN A 139 -7.71 14.30 -5.02
C ASN A 139 -7.38 15.78 -5.32
N ASP A 140 -6.09 16.15 -5.33
CA ASP A 140 -5.65 17.53 -5.52
C ASP A 140 -5.50 17.91 -7.00
N GLY A 141 -5.76 16.98 -7.93
CA GLY A 141 -5.59 17.19 -9.37
C GLY A 141 -4.14 17.41 -9.82
N ARG A 142 -3.17 16.96 -9.01
CA ARG A 142 -1.73 17.08 -9.35
C ARG A 142 -1.28 16.10 -10.43
N ILE A 143 -2.06 15.04 -10.62
CA ILE A 143 -1.87 14.04 -11.67
C ILE A 143 -3.22 13.94 -12.39
N ALA A 144 -3.18 14.06 -13.72
CA ALA A 144 -4.32 13.90 -14.60
C ALA A 144 -4.34 12.51 -15.24
N PHE A 145 -5.48 12.13 -15.82
CA PHE A 145 -5.60 10.86 -16.54
C PHE A 145 -4.70 10.77 -17.78
N ASP A 146 -4.36 11.92 -18.36
CA ASP A 146 -3.50 12.07 -19.54
C ASP A 146 -2.00 11.95 -19.22
N ASP A 147 -1.62 11.93 -17.94
CA ASP A 147 -0.25 11.68 -17.50
C ASP A 147 0.14 10.18 -17.59
N PHE A 148 -0.80 9.33 -17.98
CA PHE A 148 -0.62 7.89 -18.12
C PHE A 148 -0.70 7.51 -19.59
N THR A 149 0.12 6.54 -19.97
CA THR A 149 0.02 5.89 -21.28
C THR A 149 -0.38 4.43 -21.10
N GLU A 150 -0.79 3.76 -22.18
CA GLU A 150 -1.02 2.32 -22.14
C GLU A 150 0.26 1.57 -22.48
N THR A 151 0.42 0.37 -21.92
CA THR A 151 1.46 -0.56 -22.34
C THR A 151 1.38 -0.82 -23.86
N PRO A 152 2.46 -1.28 -24.52
CA PRO A 152 2.43 -1.56 -25.96
C PRO A 152 1.30 -2.50 -26.41
N ASP A 153 0.87 -3.41 -25.53
CA ASP A 153 -0.23 -4.34 -25.77
C ASP A 153 -1.63 -3.77 -25.44
N GLY A 154 -1.70 -2.52 -24.95
CA GLY A 154 -2.94 -1.79 -24.63
C GLY A 154 -3.60 -2.13 -23.28
N ASP A 155 -3.13 -3.15 -22.58
CA ASP A 155 -3.90 -3.72 -21.46
C ASP A 155 -3.79 -2.96 -20.13
N TYR A 156 -2.74 -2.16 -19.91
CA TYR A 156 -2.45 -1.57 -18.58
C TYR A 156 -1.92 -0.13 -18.65
N PRO A 157 -2.27 0.73 -17.68
CA PRO A 157 -1.67 2.06 -17.58
C PRO A 157 -0.22 1.99 -17.06
N VAL A 158 0.64 2.82 -17.63
CA VAL A 158 2.04 3.07 -17.23
C VAL A 158 2.32 4.55 -17.09
#